data_AF-A0A2Z5U8C1-F1
#
_entry.id   AF-A0A2Z5U8C1-F1
#
_cell.length_a   1.000
_cell.length_b   1.000
_cell.length_c   1.000
_cell.angle_alpha   90.00
_cell.angle_beta   90.00
_cell.angle_gamma   90.00
#
_symmetry.space_group_name_H-M   'P 1'
#
loop_
_entity.id
_entity.type
_entity.pdbx_description
1 polymer ?
#
loop_
_entity_poly.entity_id
_entity_poly.type
_entity_poly.pdbx_seq_one_letter_code
_entity_poly.pdbx_strand_id
1 'polypeptide(L)'
;PFKTAKIMMAHMNNIHEGRNKMEPESEHLCEICGKSYKTVKRLKGHVWAMHTNRTDTKSFKCSFCPATFAWQTSIYKHMRMMHDNKRK
;
A
#
# COMPACT_ATOMS: atom_id res chain seq x y z
N PRO A 1 29.84 8.27 -9.16
CA PRO A 1 30.53 8.67 -7.90
C PRO A 1 30.90 10.16 -7.90
N PHE A 2 30.38 10.93 -6.93
CA PHE A 2 30.58 12.38 -6.83
C PHE A 2 31.91 12.69 -6.14
N LYS A 3 32.69 13.62 -6.68
CA LYS A 3 34.07 13.92 -6.25
C LYS A 3 34.16 14.78 -4.99
N THR A 4 33.11 15.55 -4.67
CA THR A 4 33.01 16.38 -3.46
C THR A 4 31.55 16.54 -3.03
N ALA A 5 31.33 16.81 -1.74
CA ALA A 5 29.98 17.01 -1.17
C ALA A 5 29.20 18.15 -1.85
N LYS A 6 29.90 19.20 -2.30
CA LYS A 6 29.30 20.32 -3.05
C LYS A 6 28.69 19.89 -4.38
N ILE A 7 29.37 18.96 -5.09
CA ILE A 7 28.89 18.42 -6.37
C ILE A 7 27.70 17.48 -6.15
N MET A 8 27.73 16.66 -5.09
CA MET A 8 26.59 15.82 -4.69
C MET A 8 25.36 16.66 -4.33
N MET A 9 25.54 17.72 -3.53
CA MET A 9 24.43 18.59 -3.12
C MET A 9 23.83 19.36 -4.30
N ALA A 10 24.66 19.84 -5.24
CA ALA A 10 24.17 20.46 -6.47
C ALA A 10 23.40 19.45 -7.34
N HIS A 11 23.89 18.21 -7.47
CA HIS A 11 23.16 17.14 -8.14
C HIS A 11 21.81 16.84 -7.45
N MET A 12 21.78 16.73 -6.13
CA MET A 12 20.55 16.52 -5.38
C MET A 12 19.56 17.68 -5.55
N ASN A 13 20.02 18.94 -5.53
CA ASN A 13 19.12 20.09 -5.72
C ASN A 13 18.59 20.23 -7.16
N ASN A 14 19.35 19.81 -8.17
CA ASN A 14 18.98 19.98 -9.59
C ASN A 14 18.32 18.73 -10.22
N ILE A 15 18.67 17.52 -9.77
CA ILE A 15 18.18 16.25 -10.32
C ILE A 15 17.14 15.60 -9.41
N HIS A 16 17.27 15.80 -8.10
CA HIS A 16 16.29 15.36 -7.10
C HIS A 16 15.58 16.56 -6.50
N GLU A 17 14.82 17.27 -7.34
CA GLU A 17 13.96 18.39 -6.91
C GLU A 17 13.30 18.09 -5.55
N GLY A 18 13.85 18.71 -4.49
CA GLY A 18 13.29 18.66 -3.14
C GLY A 18 13.67 17.49 -2.22
N ARG A 19 14.80 16.79 -2.37
CA ARG A 19 15.18 15.71 -1.43
C ARG A 19 16.18 16.10 -0.34
N ASN A 20 16.13 17.34 0.15
CA ASN A 20 16.67 17.68 1.47
C ASN A 20 15.55 18.21 2.37
N LYS A 21 14.85 17.30 3.03
CA LYS A 21 14.02 17.59 4.20
C LYS A 21 14.22 16.47 5.22
N MET A 22 15.32 16.54 5.97
CA MET A 22 15.32 16.06 7.35
C MET A 22 14.60 17.13 8.17
N GLU A 23 13.28 17.19 8.09
CA GLU A 23 12.42 17.96 8.98
C GLU A 23 11.09 17.20 9.05
N PRO A 24 10.58 16.85 10.25
CA PRO A 24 9.41 16.00 10.44
C PRO A 24 8.10 16.74 10.16
N GLU A 25 7.94 17.35 8.98
CA GLU A 25 6.82 18.28 8.76
C GLU A 25 5.82 17.87 7.67
N SER A 26 5.94 16.69 7.04
CA SER A 26 4.91 16.21 6.09
C SER A 26 5.05 14.76 5.65
N GLU A 27 5.71 13.92 6.45
CA GLU A 27 5.79 12.49 6.18
C GLU A 27 4.97 11.73 7.21
N HIS A 28 3.87 11.13 6.78
CA HIS A 28 3.08 10.23 7.62
C HIS A 28 3.80 8.90 7.68
N LEU A 29 4.63 8.74 8.70
CA LEU A 29 5.44 7.56 8.94
C LEU A 29 4.59 6.43 9.52
N CYS A 30 4.84 5.22 9.06
CA CYS A 30 4.33 4.02 9.69
C CYS A 30 5.18 3.69 10.91
N GLU A 31 4.61 3.76 12.10
CA GLU A 31 5.31 3.44 13.36
C GLU A 31 5.70 1.96 13.46
N ILE A 32 5.10 1.10 12.62
CA ILE A 32 5.31 -0.35 12.65
C ILE A 32 6.52 -0.76 11.77
N CYS A 33 6.77 -0.06 10.65
CA CYS A 33 7.84 -0.42 9.71
C CYS A 33 8.71 0.75 9.23
N GLY A 34 8.47 1.96 9.73
CA GLY A 34 9.23 3.18 9.42
C GLY A 34 9.01 3.75 8.02
N LYS A 35 8.08 3.23 7.21
CA LYS A 35 7.82 3.75 5.85
C LYS A 35 7.10 5.11 5.88
N SER A 36 7.58 6.07 5.08
CA SER A 36 6.94 7.38 4.92
C SER A 36 5.92 7.41 3.79
N TYR A 37 4.83 8.17 4.02
CA TYR A 37 3.77 8.39 3.05
C TYR A 37 3.41 9.87 2.96
N LYS A 38 3.13 10.34 1.74
CA LYS A 38 2.76 11.74 1.45
C LYS A 38 1.42 12.17 2.08
N THR A 39 0.57 11.24 2.51
CA THR A 39 -0.75 11.55 3.10
C THR A 39 -1.17 10.55 4.17
N VAL A 40 -1.94 11.00 5.17
CA VAL A 40 -2.53 10.16 6.22
C VAL A 40 -3.35 9.02 5.62
N LYS A 41 -4.11 9.29 4.54
CA LYS A 41 -4.95 8.28 3.87
C LYS A 41 -4.10 7.12 3.32
N ARG A 42 -2.93 7.43 2.73
CA ARG A 42 -2.00 6.41 2.24
C ARG A 42 -1.35 5.64 3.37
N LEU A 43 -0.95 6.31 4.44
CA LEU A 43 -0.44 5.64 5.64
C LEU A 43 -1.50 4.69 6.23
N LYS A 44 -2.73 5.16 6.46
CA LYS A 44 -3.84 4.35 6.98
C LYS A 44 -4.12 3.14 6.08
N GLY A 45 -4.16 3.34 4.76
CA GLY A 45 -4.32 2.23 3.81
C GLY A 45 -3.16 1.22 3.86
N HIS A 46 -1.94 1.70 4.04
CA HIS A 46 -0.77 0.85 4.23
C HIS A 46 -0.84 0.03 5.53
N VAL A 47 -1.11 0.68 6.67
CA VAL A 47 -1.24 0.01 7.97
C VAL A 47 -2.37 -1.03 7.92
N TRP A 48 -3.51 -0.70 7.32
CA TRP A 48 -4.61 -1.63 7.10
C TRP A 48 -4.22 -2.84 6.23
N ALA A 49 -3.46 -2.61 5.17
CA ALA A 49 -3.12 -3.66 4.21
C ALA A 49 -1.98 -4.56 4.68
N MET A 50 -0.97 -4.01 5.38
CA MET A 50 0.30 -4.68 5.62
C MET A 50 0.55 -5.04 7.08
N HIS A 51 -0.07 -4.33 8.02
CA HIS A 51 0.21 -4.49 9.46
C HIS A 51 -1.02 -4.85 10.29
N THR A 52 -2.21 -4.62 9.75
CA THR A 52 -3.45 -5.17 10.32
C THR A 52 -3.52 -6.63 9.89
N ASN A 53 -2.71 -7.43 10.56
CA ASN A 53 -2.53 -8.85 10.34
C ASN A 53 -3.91 -9.54 10.42
N ARG A 54 -4.45 -10.00 9.28
CA ARG A 54 -5.72 -10.74 9.15
C ARG A 54 -5.55 -12.21 9.55
N THR A 55 -4.69 -12.51 10.52
CA THR A 55 -4.29 -13.89 10.82
C THR A 55 -5.39 -14.70 11.47
N ASP A 56 -6.40 -14.09 12.09
CA ASP A 56 -7.40 -14.87 12.83
C ASP A 56 -8.85 -14.72 12.34
N THR A 57 -9.11 -13.87 11.34
CA THR A 57 -10.48 -13.68 10.86
C THR A 57 -10.57 -13.65 9.34
N LYS A 58 -11.36 -14.59 8.83
CA LYS A 58 -12.26 -14.35 7.70
C LYS A 58 -11.59 -14.37 6.34
N SER A 59 -11.01 -15.51 6.00
CA SER A 59 -11.05 -15.99 4.63
C SER A 59 -12.48 -15.82 4.07
N PHE A 60 -12.65 -15.16 2.94
CA PHE A 60 -13.95 -14.93 2.32
C PHE A 60 -14.39 -16.21 1.61
N LYS A 61 -15.30 -16.98 2.22
CA LYS A 61 -15.87 -18.19 1.64
C LYS A 61 -17.00 -17.83 0.67
N CYS A 62 -17.00 -18.47 -0.50
CA CYS A 62 -18.13 -18.44 -1.41
C CYS A 62 -19.34 -19.16 -0.78
N SER A 63 -20.54 -18.61 -0.95
CA SER A 63 -21.78 -19.25 -0.46
C SER A 63 -22.31 -20.35 -1.37
N PHE A 64 -21.80 -20.45 -2.61
CA PHE A 64 -22.25 -21.39 -3.64
C PHE A 64 -21.23 -22.50 -3.96
N CYS A 65 -20.00 -22.40 -3.45
CA CYS A 65 -18.93 -23.39 -3.68
C CYS A 65 -17.88 -23.32 -2.55
N PRO A 66 -16.99 -24.32 -2.43
CA PRO A 66 -15.99 -24.35 -1.35
C PRO A 66 -14.82 -23.37 -1.53
N ALA A 67 -14.87 -22.50 -2.55
CA ALA A 67 -13.81 -21.54 -2.83
C ALA A 67 -13.65 -20.52 -1.70
N THR A 68 -12.40 -20.30 -1.32
CA THR A 68 -12.02 -19.46 -0.19
C THR A 68 -10.97 -18.45 -0.63
N PHE A 69 -11.21 -17.17 -0.35
CA PHE A 69 -10.38 -16.08 -0.85
C PHE A 69 -9.79 -15.26 0.29
N ALA A 70 -8.54 -14.81 0.11
CA ALA A 70 -7.89 -13.92 1.08
C ALA A 70 -8.45 -12.48 1.05
N TRP A 71 -9.07 -12.08 -0.07
CA TRP A 71 -9.50 -10.70 -0.31
C TRP A 71 -10.96 -10.60 -0.78
N GLN A 72 -11.64 -9.53 -0.33
CA GLN A 72 -13.03 -9.22 -0.71
C GLN A 72 -13.18 -8.96 -2.21
N THR A 73 -12.18 -8.34 -2.84
CA THR A 73 -12.16 -8.09 -4.29
C THR A 73 -12.12 -9.39 -5.09
N SER A 74 -11.42 -10.41 -4.58
CA SER A 74 -11.29 -11.71 -5.22
C SER A 74 -12.60 -12.50 -5.18
N ILE A 75 -13.28 -12.55 -4.03
CA ILE A 75 -14.59 -13.22 -3.94
C ILE A 75 -15.65 -12.48 -4.78
N TYR A 76 -15.64 -11.15 -4.83
CA TYR A 76 -16.59 -10.39 -5.64
C TYR A 76 -16.45 -10.69 -7.15
N LYS A 77 -15.21 -10.77 -7.65
CA LYS A 77 -14.96 -11.19 -9.05
C LYS A 77 -15.40 -12.63 -9.29
N HIS A 78 -15.10 -13.53 -8.37
CA HIS A 78 -15.52 -14.93 -8.45
C HIS A 78 -17.06 -15.07 -8.53
N MET A 79 -17.81 -14.35 -7.67
CA MET A 79 -19.28 -14.32 -7.73
C MET A 79 -19.77 -13.86 -9.10
N ARG A 80 -19.19 -12.78 -9.62
CA ARG A 80 -19.55 -12.23 -10.94
C ARG A 80 -19.25 -13.13 -12.14
N MET A 81 -18.25 -13.99 -12.04
CA MET A 81 -17.84 -14.85 -13.17
C MET A 81 -18.42 -16.25 -13.08
N MET A 82 -18.62 -16.77 -11.87
CA MET A 82 -18.98 -18.18 -11.64
C MET A 82 -20.43 -18.36 -11.18
N HIS A 83 -21.06 -17.33 -10.61
CA HIS A 83 -22.38 -17.43 -9.97
C HIS A 83 -23.38 -16.32 -10.38
N ASP A 84 -22.94 -15.32 -11.15
CA ASP A 84 -23.80 -14.30 -11.74
C ASP A 84 -24.50 -14.88 -12.98
N ASN A 85 -25.52 -15.71 -12.73
CA ASN A 85 -26.47 -16.19 -13.73
C ASN A 85 -27.43 -15.08 -14.17
N LYS A 86 -26.88 -13.90 -14.52
CA LYS A 86 -27.58 -12.83 -15.25
C LYS A 86 -26.96 -12.67 -16.64
N ARG A 87 -26.95 -13.75 -17.40
CA ARG A 87 -27.10 -13.68 -18.85
C ARG A 87 -28.27 -14.58 -19.22
N LYS A 88 -29.37 -13.88 -19.50
CA LYS A 88 -30.58 -14.36 -20.17
C LYS A 88 -30.24 -15.21 -21.38
#